data_AF-A0A6L8FJD1-F1
#
_entry.id   AF-A0A6L8FJD1-F1
#
_cell.length_a   1.000
_cell.length_b   1.000
_cell.length_c   1.000
_cell.angle_alpha   90.00
_cell.angle_beta   90.00
_cell.angle_gamma   90.00
#
_symmetry.space_group_name_H-M   'P 1'
#
loop_
_entity.id
_entity.type
_entity.pdbx_description
1 polymer ?
#
loop_
_entity_poly.entity_id
_entity_poly.type
_entity_poly.pdbx_seq_one_letter_code
_entity_poly.pdbx_strand_id
1 'polypeptide(L)'
;MTGSIRMGRIVLVLALYAGALTMVAWRQSTTRETMEEIGRLSRELAIAAEEREELARDLLGLEQRRWVVAEAARRLGLRPPREDEMVFTSRGPQ
;
A
#
# COMPACT_ATOMS: atom_id res chain seq x y z
N MET A 1 24.55 58.85 -21.79
CA MET A 1 23.56 58.42 -20.77
C MET A 1 22.55 57.36 -21.23
N THR A 2 22.55 56.94 -22.50
CA THR A 2 21.57 55.97 -23.05
C THR A 2 21.85 54.50 -22.68
N GLY A 3 23.10 54.15 -22.36
CA GLY A 3 23.50 52.78 -22.01
C GLY A 3 23.00 52.30 -20.64
N SER A 4 22.95 53.18 -19.64
CA SER A 4 22.48 52.88 -18.28
C SER A 4 21.00 52.48 -18.25
N ILE A 5 20.15 53.15 -19.05
CA ILE A 5 18.71 52.88 -19.11
C ILE A 5 18.43 51.52 -19.75
N ARG A 6 19.22 51.10 -20.76
CA ARG A 6 19.12 49.77 -21.38
C ARG A 6 19.55 48.67 -20.42
N MET A 7 20.67 48.86 -19.70
CA MET A 7 21.13 47.94 -18.65
C MET A 7 20.07 47.76 -17.56
N GLY A 8 19.49 48.86 -17.05
CA GLY A 8 18.43 48.79 -16.04
C GLY A 8 17.20 48.00 -16.49
N ARG A 9 16.78 48.16 -17.76
CA ARG A 9 15.67 47.36 -18.32
C ARG A 9 16.00 45.87 -18.43
N ILE A 10 17.23 45.53 -18.82
CA ILE A 10 17.66 44.12 -18.91
C ILE A 10 17.65 43.48 -17.52
N VAL A 11 18.19 44.17 -16.52
CA VAL A 11 18.18 43.70 -15.12
C VAL A 11 16.76 43.52 -14.61
N LEU A 12 15.86 44.45 -14.91
CA LEU A 12 14.45 44.35 -14.52
C LEU A 12 13.76 43.13 -15.16
N VAL A 13 13.97 42.90 -16.46
CA VAL A 13 13.40 41.74 -17.16
C VAL A 13 13.94 40.43 -16.59
N LEU A 14 15.25 40.35 -16.31
CA LEU A 14 15.87 39.19 -15.68
C LEU A 14 15.31 38.94 -14.28
N ALA A 15 15.13 40.00 -13.47
CA ALA A 15 14.57 39.87 -12.13
C ALA A 15 13.12 39.38 -12.16
N LEU A 16 12.29 39.90 -13.07
CA LEU A 16 10.92 39.44 -13.26
C LEU A 16 10.88 37.98 -13.72
N TYR A 17 11.76 37.61 -14.65
CA TYR A 17 11.86 36.25 -15.15
C TYR A 17 12.29 35.27 -14.05
N ALA A 18 13.32 35.61 -13.27
CA ALA A 18 13.78 34.80 -12.14
C ALA A 18 12.71 34.67 -11.05
N GLY A 19 11.97 35.75 -10.78
CA GLY A 19 10.83 35.73 -9.86
C GLY A 19 9.73 34.78 -10.33
N ALA A 20 9.36 34.83 -11.61
CA ALA A 20 8.38 33.93 -12.20
C ALA A 20 8.83 32.46 -12.12
N LEU A 21 10.10 32.17 -12.44
CA LEU A 21 10.65 30.81 -12.34
C LEU A 21 10.67 30.29 -10.90
N THR A 22 11.06 31.13 -9.93
CA THR A 22 11.07 30.77 -8.52
C THR A 22 9.66 30.43 -8.02
N MET A 23 8.67 31.26 -8.39
CA MET A 23 7.26 31.01 -8.06
C MET A 23 6.75 29.69 -8.64
N VAL A 24 7.07 29.40 -9.90
CA VAL A 24 6.69 28.15 -10.57
C VAL A 24 7.39 26.95 -9.94
N ALA A 25 8.69 27.06 -9.66
CA ALA A 25 9.46 26.00 -9.01
C ALA A 25 8.88 25.66 -7.63
N TRP A 26 8.50 26.67 -6.84
CA TRP A 26 7.84 26.46 -5.55
C TRP A 26 6.50 25.72 -5.69
N ARG A 27 5.65 26.14 -6.63
CA ARG A 27 4.37 25.46 -6.89
C ARG A 27 4.55 24.03 -7.39
N GLN A 28 5.55 23.78 -8.24
CA GLN A 28 5.87 22.45 -8.72
C GLN A 28 6.44 21.55 -7.61
N SER A 29 7.21 22.11 -6.68
CA SER A 29 7.72 21.40 -5.49
C SER A 29 6.57 20.83 -4.67
N THR A 30 5.61 21.68 -4.30
CA THR A 30 4.44 21.27 -3.52
C THR A 30 3.61 20.21 -4.24
N THR A 31 3.42 20.37 -5.56
CA THR A 31 2.66 19.40 -6.36
C THR A 31 3.34 18.02 -6.36
N ARG A 32 4.68 17.97 -6.45
CA ARG A 32 5.44 16.71 -6.41
C ARG A 32 5.31 16.04 -5.04
N GLU A 33 5.48 16.81 -3.97
CA GLU A 33 5.37 16.30 -2.59
C GLU A 33 3.98 15.71 -2.32
N THR A 34 2.91 16.41 -2.72
CA THR A 34 1.54 15.88 -2.60
C THR A 34 1.34 14.61 -3.43
N MET A 35 1.90 14.55 -4.64
CA MET A 35 1.79 13.36 -5.49
C MET A 35 2.54 12.15 -4.90
N GLU A 36 3.71 12.38 -4.30
CA GLU A 36 4.47 11.33 -3.60
C GLU A 36 3.71 10.80 -2.38
N GLU A 37 3.07 11.67 -1.61
CA GLU A 37 2.26 11.29 -0.47
C GLU A 37 1.01 10.47 -0.89
N ILE A 38 0.31 10.89 -1.95
CA ILE A 38 -0.78 10.12 -2.54
C ILE A 38 -0.27 8.75 -3.00
N GLY A 39 0.90 8.70 -3.64
CA GLY A 39 1.51 7.45 -4.08
C GLY A 39 1.85 6.52 -2.92
N ARG A 40 2.35 7.06 -1.80
CA ARG A 40 2.62 6.29 -0.58
C ARG A 40 1.33 5.71 -0.01
N LEU A 41 0.31 6.54 0.20
CA LEU A 41 -0.98 6.11 0.76
C LEU A 41 -1.67 5.07 -0.13
N SER A 42 -1.59 5.22 -1.45
CA SER A 42 -2.16 4.26 -2.39
C SER A 42 -1.52 2.87 -2.27
N ARG A 43 -0.20 2.81 -2.03
CA ARG A 43 0.51 1.53 -1.80
C ARG A 43 0.13 0.90 -0.46
N GLU A 44 0.06 1.70 0.60
CA GLU A 44 -0.37 1.22 1.92
C GLU A 44 -1.78 0.64 1.86
N LEU A 45 -2.71 1.30 1.16
CA LEU A 45 -4.06 0.79 0.93
C LEU A 45 -4.08 -0.51 0.13
N ALA A 46 -3.24 -0.64 -0.89
CA ALA A 46 -3.16 -1.86 -1.68
C ALA A 46 -2.70 -3.06 -0.83
N ILE A 47 -1.67 -2.87 0.01
CA ILE A 47 -1.18 -3.91 0.93
C ILE A 47 -2.27 -4.29 1.93
N ALA A 48 -2.92 -3.31 2.56
CA ALA A 48 -3.99 -3.56 3.52
C ALA A 48 -5.21 -4.28 2.88
N ALA A 49 -5.49 -3.99 1.61
CA ALA A 49 -6.55 -4.66 0.87
C ALA A 49 -6.20 -6.14 0.59
N GLU A 50 -4.93 -6.42 0.26
CA GLU A 50 -4.43 -7.78 0.05
C GLU A 50 -4.48 -8.61 1.34
N GLU A 51 -4.00 -8.06 2.46
CA GLU A 51 -4.08 -8.70 3.78
C GLU A 51 -5.53 -9.00 4.17
N ARG A 52 -6.44 -8.07 3.90
CA ARG A 52 -7.88 -8.28 4.15
C ARG A 52 -8.45 -9.41 3.31
N GLU A 53 -8.03 -9.56 2.06
CA GLU A 53 -8.48 -10.64 1.20
C GLU A 53 -7.96 -12.01 1.69
N GLU A 54 -6.71 -12.07 2.12
CA GLU A 54 -6.13 -13.28 2.72
C GLU A 54 -6.90 -13.72 3.96
N LEU A 55 -7.17 -12.79 4.89
CA LEU A 55 -7.97 -13.07 6.09
C LEU A 55 -9.38 -13.54 5.75
N ALA A 56 -10.00 -13.00 4.71
CA ALA A 56 -11.32 -13.45 4.26
C ALA A 56 -11.29 -14.89 3.72
N ARG A 57 -10.24 -15.25 2.98
CA ARG A 57 -10.03 -16.63 2.50
C ARG A 57 -9.83 -17.61 3.65
N ASP A 58 -9.05 -17.22 4.65
CA ASP A 58 -8.82 -18.05 5.84
C ASP A 58 -10.09 -18.28 6.65
N LEU A 59 -10.89 -17.23 6.84
CA LEU A 59 -12.16 -17.33 7.56
C LEU A 59 -13.12 -18.31 6.87
N LEU A 60 -13.24 -18.22 5.54
CA LEU A 60 -14.02 -19.17 4.74
C LEU A 60 -13.51 -20.61 4.92
N GLY A 61 -12.20 -20.81 4.88
CA GLY A 61 -11.59 -22.12 5.11
C GLY A 61 -11.93 -22.70 6.50
N LEU A 62 -11.86 -21.88 7.54
CA LEU A 62 -12.21 -22.26 8.91
C LEU A 62 -13.69 -22.59 9.05
N GLU A 63 -14.58 -21.79 8.45
CA GLU A 63 -16.02 -22.02 8.48
C GLU A 63 -16.40 -23.32 7.77
N GLN A 64 -15.83 -23.58 6.59
CA GLN A 64 -16.00 -24.83 5.86
C GLN A 64 -15.51 -26.03 6.67
N ARG A 65 -14.34 -25.94 7.33
CA ARG A 65 -13.84 -27.02 8.19
C ARG A 65 -14.79 -27.33 9.35
N ARG A 66 -15.35 -26.31 10.00
CA ARG A 66 -16.34 -26.50 11.08
C ARG A 66 -17.58 -27.22 10.55
N TRP A 67 -18.07 -26.83 9.38
CA TRP A 67 -19.21 -27.47 8.75
C TRP A 67 -18.92 -28.94 8.39
N VAL A 68 -17.77 -29.21 7.77
CA VAL A 68 -17.36 -30.58 7.39
C VAL A 68 -17.24 -31.47 8.63
N VAL A 69 -16.59 -31.00 9.70
CA VAL A 69 -16.44 -31.78 10.93
C VAL A 69 -17.80 -32.07 11.56
N ALA A 70 -18.69 -31.09 11.62
CA ALA A 70 -20.04 -31.27 12.14
C ALA A 70 -20.86 -32.27 11.31
N GLU A 71 -20.77 -32.21 9.98
CA GLU A 71 -21.49 -33.13 9.09
C GLU A 71 -20.91 -34.54 9.14
N ALA A 72 -19.59 -34.69 9.19
CA ALA A 72 -18.93 -35.97 9.36
C ALA A 72 -19.32 -36.63 10.70
N ALA A 73 -19.42 -35.84 11.78
CA ALA A 73 -19.90 -36.31 13.07
C ALA A 73 -21.34 -36.82 13.00
N ARG A 74 -22.23 -36.09 12.32
CA ARG A 74 -23.63 -36.50 12.14
C ARG A 74 -23.79 -37.78 11.32
N ARG A 75 -23.09 -37.88 10.18
CA ARG A 75 -23.30 -38.99 9.23
C ARG A 75 -22.51 -40.25 9.57
N LEU A 76 -21.30 -40.09 10.08
CA LEU A 76 -20.34 -41.17 10.25
C LEU A 76 -20.02 -41.45 11.73
N GLY A 77 -20.62 -40.70 12.66
CA GLY A 77 -20.31 -40.82 14.09
C GLY A 77 -18.88 -40.40 14.43
N LEU A 78 -18.21 -39.68 13.53
CA LEU A 78 -16.80 -39.29 13.67
C LEU A 78 -16.66 -38.17 14.70
N ARG A 79 -15.62 -38.23 15.53
CA ARG A 79 -15.25 -37.15 16.46
C ARG A 79 -13.84 -36.68 16.17
N PRO A 80 -13.48 -35.43 16.53
CA PRO A 80 -12.09 -35.01 16.54
C PRO A 80 -11.26 -35.98 17.41
N PRO A 81 -10.06 -36.39 16.95
CA PRO A 81 -9.16 -37.21 17.74
C PRO A 81 -8.72 -36.45 19.00
N ARG A 82 -8.52 -37.17 20.10
CA ARG A 82 -7.92 -36.61 21.32
C ARG A 82 -6.42 -36.44 21.13
N GLU A 83 -5.79 -35.64 21.98
CA GLU A 83 -4.36 -35.32 21.89
C GLU A 83 -3.47 -36.58 21.96
N ASP A 84 -3.89 -37.60 22.70
CA ASP A 84 -3.23 -38.90 22.81
C ASP A 84 -3.42 -39.80 21.56
N GLU A 85 -4.35 -39.46 20.68
CA GLU A 85 -4.64 -40.19 19.44
C GLU A 85 -3.92 -39.57 18.22
N MET A 86 -3.27 -38.40 18.37
CA MET A 86 -2.61 -37.67 17.28
C MET A 86 -1.14 -38.10 17.08
N VAL A 87 -0.81 -38.61 15.89
CA VAL A 87 0.57 -38.98 15.51
C VAL A 87 1.16 -37.92 14.57
N PHE A 88 2.15 -37.17 15.07
CA PHE A 88 2.90 -36.20 14.26
C PHE A 88 4.04 -36.89 13.53
N THR A 89 3.99 -36.92 12.19
CA THR A 89 5.11 -37.38 11.37
C THR A 89 6.00 -36.18 11.00
N SER A 90 7.27 -36.24 11.39
CA SER A 90 8.30 -35.30 10.93
C SER A 90 8.67 -35.67 9.49
N ARG A 91 8.18 -34.90 8.52
CA ARG A 91 8.72 -34.90 7.16
C ARG A 91 9.38 -33.55 6.90
N GLY A 92 10.68 -33.49 7.18
CA GLY A 92 11.55 -32.38 6.75
C GLY A 92 11.78 -32.40 5.23
N PRO A 93 12.18 -31.24 4.66
CA PRO A 93 12.37 -31.08 3.22
C PRO A 93 13.57 -31.89 2.72
N GLN A 94 13.39 -32.57 1.59
CA GLN A 94 14.48 -33.04 0.73
C GLN A 94 14.51 -32.17 -0.51
#